data_AF-A0A6P6B689-F1
#
_entry.id   AF-A0A6P6B689-F1
#
_cell.length_a   1.000
_cell.length_b   1.000
_cell.length_c   1.000
_cell.angle_alpha   90.00
_cell.angle_beta   90.00
_cell.angle_gamma   90.00
#
_symmetry.space_group_name_H-M   'P 1'
#
loop_
_entity.id
_entity.type
_entity.pdbx_description
1 polymer ?
#
loop_
_entity_poly.entity_id
_entity_poly.type
_entity_poly.pdbx_seq_one_letter_code
_entity_poly.pdbx_strand_id
1 'polypeptide(L)'
;MALNLKEKKRKIFSKRSFEFCNRIVSTIHAILAVILASLTVEDWSCPVCPSASNSPPKQQRQTLAVTIAYLIYDLICCLFGERVSLDNTVHHLVSIVGLGAGLVYQKCGSEQVAALFITEISSPFLHARELLKELGYRDTDLNLAADITFAVIFSTARMVGGPYLTFVTLTANNPILIKAMALGLQFVSAFWFYKIVKMVKYKLTNNRRKKVISSPLHRENWTKPVLLPSFTKMD
;
A
#
# COMPACT_ATOMS: atom_id res chain seq x y z
N MET A 1 -10.51 40.59 2.01
CA MET A 1 -9.54 39.47 2.11
C MET A 1 -10.20 38.12 2.49
N ALA A 2 -11.21 38.07 3.36
CA ALA A 2 -11.87 36.82 3.79
C ALA A 2 -12.75 36.12 2.72
N LEU A 3 -13.35 36.87 1.78
CA LEU A 3 -14.17 36.30 0.69
C LEU A 3 -13.33 35.49 -0.31
N ASN A 4 -12.12 35.95 -0.61
CA ASN A 4 -11.21 35.31 -1.55
C ASN A 4 -10.65 33.97 -0.99
N LEU A 5 -10.50 33.85 0.34
CA LEU A 5 -10.13 32.59 1.01
C LEU A 5 -11.28 31.57 1.04
N LYS A 6 -12.53 32.00 1.21
CA LYS A 6 -13.72 31.13 1.14
C LYS A 6 -13.96 30.61 -0.28
N GLU A 7 -13.71 31.43 -1.30
CA GLU A 7 -13.88 31.07 -2.70
C GLU A 7 -12.76 30.15 -3.22
N LYS A 8 -11.50 30.37 -2.79
CA LYS A 8 -10.40 29.43 -3.03
C LYS A 8 -10.64 28.09 -2.32
N LYS A 9 -11.14 28.10 -1.08
CA LYS A 9 -11.53 26.86 -0.37
C LYS A 9 -12.68 26.14 -1.08
N ARG A 10 -13.71 26.83 -1.56
CA ARG A 10 -14.80 26.21 -2.35
C ARG A 10 -14.31 25.60 -3.67
N LYS A 11 -13.32 26.19 -4.34
CA LYS A 11 -12.71 25.62 -5.57
C LYS A 11 -11.82 24.40 -5.32
N ILE A 12 -11.18 24.26 -4.16
CA ILE A 12 -10.29 23.13 -3.84
C ILE A 12 -11.06 21.80 -3.64
N PHE A 13 -12.37 21.86 -3.33
CA PHE A 13 -13.20 20.69 -3.04
C PHE A 13 -14.27 20.37 -4.10
N SER A 14 -14.46 21.20 -5.13
CA SER A 14 -15.63 21.08 -6.00
C SER A 14 -15.54 20.02 -7.13
N LYS A 15 -14.40 19.38 -7.37
CA LYS A 15 -14.28 18.27 -8.34
C LYS A 15 -13.14 17.31 -7.96
N ARG A 16 -13.25 16.62 -6.83
CA ARG A 16 -12.39 15.46 -6.55
C ARG A 16 -12.94 14.26 -7.31
N SER A 17 -12.06 13.49 -7.95
CA SER A 17 -12.45 12.28 -8.70
C SER A 17 -13.05 11.26 -7.74
N PHE A 18 -13.87 10.36 -8.27
CA PHE A 18 -14.35 9.20 -7.52
C PHE A 18 -13.19 8.44 -6.85
N GLU A 19 -12.10 8.23 -7.60
CA GLU A 19 -10.87 7.62 -7.11
C GLU A 19 -10.24 8.34 -5.92
N PHE A 20 -10.20 9.68 -5.96
CA PHE A 20 -9.66 10.48 -4.86
C PHE A 20 -10.47 10.29 -3.58
N CYS A 21 -11.81 10.34 -3.69
CA CYS A 21 -12.71 10.11 -2.57
C CYS A 21 -12.58 8.68 -2.04
N ASN A 22 -12.56 7.67 -2.93
CA ASN A 22 -12.39 6.27 -2.54
C ASN A 22 -11.07 6.07 -1.78
N ARG A 23 -9.97 6.67 -2.25
CA ARG A 23 -8.66 6.62 -1.58
C ARG A 23 -8.69 7.20 -0.16
N ILE A 24 -9.50 8.23 0.10
CA ILE A 24 -9.70 8.75 1.46
C ILE A 24 -10.42 7.71 2.33
N VAL A 25 -11.50 7.10 1.81
CA VAL A 25 -12.23 6.04 2.51
C VAL A 25 -11.30 4.85 2.82
N SER A 26 -10.50 4.42 1.85
CA SER A 26 -9.50 3.36 2.03
C SER A 26 -8.45 3.72 3.08
N THR A 27 -7.99 4.97 3.10
CA THR A 27 -7.05 5.45 4.12
C THR A 27 -7.66 5.36 5.52
N ILE A 28 -8.91 5.79 5.68
CA ILE A 28 -9.63 5.73 6.96
C ILE A 28 -9.80 4.27 7.38
N HIS A 29 -10.24 3.40 6.47
CA HIS A 29 -10.37 1.98 6.75
C HIS A 29 -9.05 1.38 7.22
N ALA A 30 -7.96 1.59 6.49
CA ALA A 30 -6.66 1.04 6.83
C ALA A 30 -6.19 1.46 8.22
N ILE A 31 -6.37 2.74 8.58
CA ILE A 31 -6.03 3.24 9.92
C ILE A 31 -6.90 2.55 10.98
N LEU A 32 -8.21 2.47 10.76
CA LEU A 32 -9.13 1.81 11.68
C LEU A 32 -8.84 0.31 11.82
N ALA A 33 -8.53 -0.36 10.72
CA ALA A 33 -8.19 -1.78 10.68
C ALA A 33 -6.93 -2.06 11.51
N VAL A 34 -5.87 -1.25 11.35
CA VAL A 34 -4.65 -1.37 12.14
C VAL A 34 -4.92 -1.13 13.63
N ILE A 35 -5.69 -0.09 13.97
CA ILE A 35 -6.04 0.22 15.37
C ILE A 35 -6.86 -0.92 15.98
N LEU A 36 -7.94 -1.34 15.32
CA LEU A 36 -8.82 -2.40 15.82
C LEU A 36 -8.08 -3.73 15.91
N ALA A 37 -7.25 -4.07 14.92
CA ALA A 37 -6.43 -5.27 15.00
C ALA A 37 -5.50 -5.20 16.21
N SER A 38 -4.82 -4.06 16.42
CA SER A 38 -3.91 -3.87 17.55
C SER A 38 -4.59 -4.00 18.91
N LEU A 39 -5.82 -3.49 19.02
CA LEU A 39 -6.61 -3.54 20.26
C LEU A 39 -7.24 -4.91 20.54
N THR A 40 -7.29 -5.80 19.54
CA THR A 40 -7.93 -7.11 19.65
C THR A 40 -6.96 -8.28 19.64
N VAL A 41 -5.66 -8.02 19.49
CA VAL A 41 -4.60 -8.94 19.88
C VAL A 41 -4.69 -9.22 21.38
N GLU A 42 -4.74 -10.49 21.76
CA GLU A 42 -4.89 -10.91 23.16
C GLU A 42 -3.59 -10.78 23.95
N ASP A 43 -2.47 -11.15 23.35
CA ASP A 43 -1.14 -11.04 23.95
C ASP A 43 -0.11 -10.66 22.89
N TRP A 44 0.54 -9.51 23.07
CA TRP A 44 1.59 -9.05 22.16
C TRP A 44 2.90 -9.85 22.26
N SER A 45 3.08 -10.62 23.33
CA SER A 45 4.19 -11.57 23.46
C SER A 45 4.02 -12.74 22.47
N CYS A 46 2.78 -13.09 22.13
CA CYS A 46 2.45 -14.00 21.03
C CYS A 46 1.18 -13.54 20.30
N PRO A 47 1.27 -12.64 19.30
CA PRO A 47 0.11 -12.02 18.66
C PRO A 47 -0.75 -12.98 17.83
N VAL A 48 -0.22 -14.18 17.56
CA VAL A 48 -0.90 -15.26 16.82
C VAL A 48 -1.40 -16.38 17.74
N CYS A 49 -1.20 -16.25 19.06
CA CYS A 49 -1.68 -17.21 20.04
C CYS A 49 -3.08 -16.83 20.57
N PRO A 50 -3.91 -17.81 20.96
CA PRO A 50 -3.79 -19.22 20.61
C PRO A 50 -4.08 -19.46 19.11
N SER A 51 -3.19 -20.19 18.41
CA SER A 51 -3.35 -20.49 16.98
C SER A 51 -4.41 -21.58 16.76
N ALA A 52 -5.16 -21.47 15.66
CA ALA A 52 -6.29 -22.31 15.29
C ALA A 52 -7.34 -22.44 16.40
N SER A 53 -7.44 -21.41 17.25
CA SER A 53 -8.39 -21.36 18.36
C SER A 53 -9.82 -21.43 17.85
N ASN A 54 -10.66 -22.14 18.59
CA ASN A 54 -12.10 -22.16 18.37
C ASN A 54 -12.73 -20.98 19.10
N SER A 55 -13.85 -20.49 18.56
CA SER A 55 -14.65 -19.43 19.18
C SER A 55 -13.83 -18.17 19.51
N PRO A 56 -13.27 -17.47 18.50
CA PRO A 56 -12.52 -16.23 18.73
C PRO A 56 -13.30 -15.20 19.57
N PRO A 57 -12.60 -14.41 20.39
CA PRO A 57 -13.21 -13.30 21.14
C PRO A 57 -14.09 -12.43 20.27
N LYS A 58 -15.21 -11.96 20.84
CA LYS A 58 -16.22 -11.17 20.11
C LYS A 58 -15.60 -9.96 19.38
N GLN A 59 -14.64 -9.30 20.01
CA GLN A 59 -13.97 -8.11 19.49
C GLN A 59 -13.14 -8.42 18.25
N GLN A 60 -12.43 -9.56 18.21
CA GLN A 60 -11.73 -10.01 17.00
C GLN A 60 -12.72 -10.24 15.87
N ARG A 61 -13.81 -10.98 16.13
CA ARG A 61 -14.84 -11.24 15.10
C ARG A 61 -15.47 -9.94 14.56
N GLN A 62 -15.73 -8.96 15.42
CA GLN A 62 -16.26 -7.66 15.01
C GLN A 62 -15.26 -6.89 14.13
N THR A 63 -13.98 -6.90 14.51
CA THR A 63 -12.89 -6.29 13.72
C THR A 63 -12.79 -6.89 12.33
N LEU A 64 -12.86 -8.22 12.23
CA LEU A 64 -12.85 -8.92 10.96
C LEU A 64 -14.11 -8.65 10.14
N ALA A 65 -15.29 -8.61 10.77
CA ALA A 65 -16.55 -8.33 10.08
C ALA A 65 -16.59 -6.91 9.49
N VAL A 66 -16.12 -5.90 10.23
CA VAL A 66 -15.97 -4.52 9.74
C VAL A 66 -15.03 -4.47 8.54
N THR A 67 -13.92 -5.21 8.61
CA THR A 67 -12.96 -5.29 7.52
C THR A 67 -13.56 -5.96 6.28
N ILE A 68 -14.24 -7.09 6.43
CA ILE A 68 -14.90 -7.78 5.31
C ILE A 68 -15.92 -6.87 4.64
N ALA A 69 -16.74 -6.16 5.42
CA ALA A 69 -17.71 -5.21 4.89
C ALA A 69 -17.04 -4.12 4.05
N TYR A 70 -15.91 -3.58 4.52
CA TYR A 70 -15.11 -2.65 3.74
C TYR A 70 -14.52 -3.29 2.48
N LEU A 71 -13.96 -4.50 2.56
CA LEU A 71 -13.36 -5.16 1.39
C LEU A 71 -14.40 -5.43 0.30
N ILE A 72 -15.64 -5.74 0.67
CA ILE A 72 -16.75 -5.87 -0.27
C ILE A 72 -17.08 -4.51 -0.91
N TYR A 73 -17.19 -3.45 -0.10
CA TYR A 73 -17.38 -2.09 -0.59
C TYR A 73 -16.28 -1.70 -1.59
N ASP A 74 -15.01 -1.90 -1.23
CA ASP A 74 -13.86 -1.49 -2.05
C ASP A 74 -13.76 -2.31 -3.33
N LEU A 75 -14.08 -3.60 -3.28
CA LEU A 75 -14.21 -4.44 -4.48
C LEU A 75 -15.27 -3.88 -5.43
N ILE A 76 -16.44 -3.51 -4.92
CA ILE A 76 -17.52 -2.92 -5.72
C ILE A 76 -17.04 -1.59 -6.33
N CYS A 77 -16.43 -0.71 -5.55
CA CYS A 77 -15.88 0.55 -6.04
C CYS A 77 -14.82 0.33 -7.14
N CYS A 78 -13.94 -0.67 -6.99
CA CYS A 78 -12.94 -1.04 -7.98
C CYS A 78 -13.55 -1.55 -9.30
N LEU A 79 -14.76 -2.12 -9.28
CA LEU A 79 -15.47 -2.55 -10.49
C LEU A 79 -16.10 -1.38 -11.26
N PHE A 80 -16.42 -0.28 -10.57
CA PHE A 80 -16.94 0.95 -11.18
C PHE A 80 -15.85 1.94 -11.62
N GLY A 81 -14.61 1.74 -11.16
CA GLY A 81 -13.47 2.56 -11.56
C GLY A 81 -13.14 2.39 -13.04
N GLU A 82 -12.46 3.39 -13.62
CA GLU A 82 -12.11 3.40 -15.05
C GLU A 82 -11.21 2.22 -15.48
N ARG A 83 -10.51 1.58 -14.53
CA ARG A 83 -9.60 0.46 -14.79
C ARG A 83 -9.68 -0.59 -13.70
N VAL A 84 -10.17 -1.77 -14.06
CA VAL A 84 -10.14 -2.95 -13.20
C VAL A 84 -8.71 -3.48 -13.13
N SER A 85 -8.18 -3.60 -11.91
CA SER A 85 -6.86 -4.21 -11.65
C SER A 85 -7.04 -5.64 -11.15
N LEU A 86 -6.70 -6.61 -11.99
CA LEU A 86 -6.86 -8.04 -11.66
C LEU A 86 -6.14 -8.41 -10.36
N ASP A 87 -4.96 -7.85 -10.09
CA ASP A 87 -4.22 -8.11 -8.86
C ASP A 87 -4.96 -7.61 -7.62
N ASN A 88 -5.63 -6.45 -7.69
CA ASN A 88 -6.44 -5.95 -6.59
C ASN A 88 -7.74 -6.74 -6.42
N THR A 89 -8.39 -7.13 -7.52
CA THR A 89 -9.58 -7.99 -7.48
C THR A 89 -9.26 -9.33 -6.82
N VAL A 90 -8.17 -9.99 -7.21
CA VAL A 90 -7.73 -11.25 -6.58
C VAL A 90 -7.39 -11.03 -5.10
N HIS A 91 -6.72 -9.93 -4.76
CA HIS A 91 -6.45 -9.57 -3.36
C HIS A 91 -7.74 -9.48 -2.53
N HIS A 92 -8.74 -8.75 -3.01
CA HIS A 92 -10.01 -8.59 -2.31
C HIS A 92 -10.76 -9.92 -2.19
N LEU A 93 -10.83 -10.71 -3.26
CA LEU A 93 -11.51 -12.00 -3.24
C LEU A 93 -10.88 -12.97 -2.24
N VAL A 94 -9.55 -13.12 -2.28
CA VAL A 94 -8.82 -13.99 -1.35
C VAL A 94 -8.97 -13.49 0.09
N SER A 95 -8.93 -12.18 0.32
CA SER A 95 -9.12 -11.59 1.66
C SER A 95 -10.56 -11.77 2.17
N ILE A 96 -11.57 -11.51 1.36
CA ILE A 96 -12.99 -11.68 1.73
C ILE A 96 -13.27 -13.15 2.06
N VAL A 97 -12.86 -14.07 1.20
CA VAL A 97 -13.07 -15.51 1.41
C VAL A 97 -12.26 -16.00 2.61
N GLY A 98 -11.00 -15.59 2.75
CA GLY A 98 -10.13 -16.00 3.85
C GLY A 98 -10.60 -15.51 5.21
N LEU A 99 -10.94 -14.23 5.32
CA LEU A 99 -11.47 -13.63 6.55
C LEU A 99 -12.87 -14.19 6.86
N GLY A 100 -13.74 -14.26 5.85
CA GLY A 100 -15.09 -14.82 5.96
C GLY A 100 -15.09 -16.27 6.39
N ALA A 101 -14.16 -17.09 5.90
CA ALA A 101 -14.02 -18.49 6.31
C ALA A 101 -13.74 -18.63 7.81
N GLY A 102 -12.84 -17.83 8.39
CA GLY A 102 -12.60 -17.89 9.84
C GLY A 102 -13.81 -17.44 10.68
N LEU A 103 -14.61 -16.48 10.17
CA LEU A 103 -15.89 -16.15 10.80
C LEU A 103 -16.91 -17.30 10.68
N VAL A 104 -17.04 -17.94 9.53
CA VAL A 104 -18.00 -19.05 9.34
C VAL A 104 -17.59 -20.28 10.15
N TYR A 105 -16.32 -20.64 10.14
CA TYR A 105 -15.79 -21.75 10.93
C TYR A 105 -15.62 -21.44 12.42
N GLN A 106 -15.77 -20.17 12.82
CA GLN A 106 -15.47 -19.68 14.18
C GLN A 106 -14.09 -20.14 14.65
N LYS A 107 -13.06 -19.91 13.81
CA LYS A 107 -11.69 -20.34 14.04
C LYS A 107 -10.66 -19.26 13.73
N CYS A 108 -9.44 -19.44 14.25
CA CYS A 108 -8.20 -18.73 13.90
C CYS A 108 -8.27 -17.20 13.98
N GLY A 109 -8.95 -16.68 15.01
CA GLY A 109 -9.12 -15.23 15.18
C GLY A 109 -7.79 -14.49 15.36
N SER A 110 -6.89 -15.01 16.19
CA SER A 110 -5.57 -14.44 16.41
C SER A 110 -4.75 -14.36 15.13
N GLU A 111 -4.73 -15.42 14.31
CA GLU A 111 -4.03 -15.37 13.02
C GLU A 111 -4.68 -14.38 12.04
N GLN A 112 -6.00 -14.29 11.99
CA GLN A 112 -6.71 -13.38 11.09
C GLN A 112 -6.54 -11.91 11.48
N VAL A 113 -6.53 -11.61 12.78
CA VAL A 113 -6.27 -10.25 13.29
C VAL A 113 -4.80 -9.86 13.06
N ALA A 114 -3.86 -10.78 13.29
CA ALA A 114 -2.46 -10.56 12.94
C ALA A 114 -2.28 -10.36 11.42
N ALA A 115 -3.00 -11.12 10.60
CA ALA A 115 -3.01 -10.96 9.14
C ALA A 115 -3.48 -9.57 8.76
N LEU A 116 -4.62 -9.14 9.33
CA LEU A 116 -5.19 -7.82 9.11
C LEU A 116 -4.20 -6.70 9.43
N PHE A 117 -3.54 -6.78 10.59
CA PHE A 117 -2.51 -5.81 10.98
C PHE A 117 -1.37 -5.76 9.97
N ILE A 118 -0.79 -6.93 9.64
CA ILE A 118 0.34 -7.05 8.71
C ILE A 118 -0.02 -6.52 7.32
N THR A 119 -1.23 -6.80 6.84
CA THR A 119 -1.63 -6.38 5.51
C THR A 119 -1.94 -4.90 5.47
N GLU A 120 -2.61 -4.34 6.47
CA GLU A 120 -3.10 -2.96 6.44
C GLU A 120 -2.09 -1.91 6.91
N ILE A 121 -1.05 -2.25 7.68
CA ILE A 121 -0.09 -1.25 8.18
C ILE A 121 0.61 -0.44 7.08
N SER A 122 0.75 -1.01 5.89
CA SER A 122 1.33 -0.33 4.73
C SER A 122 0.32 0.53 3.93
N SER A 123 -0.98 0.26 4.05
CA SER A 123 -2.04 0.85 3.22
C SER A 123 -2.20 2.37 3.39
N PRO A 124 -2.11 2.97 4.59
CA PRO A 124 -2.18 4.43 4.73
C PRO A 124 -1.08 5.14 3.94
N PHE A 125 0.12 4.54 3.88
CA PHE A 125 1.24 5.07 3.12
C PHE A 125 1.07 4.86 1.61
N LEU A 126 0.46 3.74 1.20
CA LEU A 126 0.06 3.49 -0.19
C LEU A 126 -0.94 4.54 -0.69
N HIS A 127 -1.97 4.87 0.10
CA HIS A 127 -2.91 5.89 -0.30
C HIS A 127 -2.31 7.29 -0.23
N ALA A 128 -1.47 7.58 0.78
CA ALA A 128 -0.78 8.87 0.88
C ALA A 128 0.11 9.17 -0.34
N ARG A 129 0.96 8.21 -0.79
CA ARG A 129 1.82 8.39 -1.97
C ARG A 129 1.03 8.65 -3.25
N GLU A 130 -0.16 8.10 -3.33
CA GLU A 130 -1.07 8.14 -4.46
C GLU A 130 -1.85 9.48 -4.46
N LEU A 131 -2.37 9.90 -3.31
CA LEU A 131 -2.96 11.22 -3.10
C LEU A 131 -1.96 12.35 -3.39
N LEU A 132 -0.70 12.21 -2.98
CA LEU A 132 0.35 13.19 -3.31
C LEU A 132 0.53 13.35 -4.83
N LYS A 133 0.45 12.26 -5.60
CA LYS A 133 0.54 12.32 -7.07
C LYS A 133 -0.65 13.04 -7.68
N GLU A 134 -1.86 12.81 -7.17
CA GLU A 134 -3.07 13.48 -7.62
C GLU A 134 -3.10 14.97 -7.26
N LEU A 135 -2.47 15.35 -6.14
CA LEU A 135 -2.32 16.74 -5.71
C LEU A 135 -1.22 17.51 -6.46
N GLY A 136 -0.56 16.89 -7.45
CA GLY A 136 0.47 17.52 -8.27
C GLY A 136 1.89 17.43 -7.70
N TYR A 137 2.11 16.72 -6.59
CA TYR A 137 3.43 16.51 -6.00
C TYR A 137 4.19 15.33 -6.64
N ARG A 138 3.85 14.96 -7.87
CA ARG A 138 4.55 13.90 -8.61
C ARG A 138 6.01 14.29 -8.82
N ASP A 139 6.92 13.34 -8.59
CA ASP A 139 8.38 13.52 -8.73
C ASP A 139 9.05 14.54 -7.79
N THR A 140 8.41 14.84 -6.67
CA THR A 140 9.01 15.61 -5.57
C THR A 140 9.74 14.71 -4.57
N ASP A 141 10.65 15.27 -3.76
CA ASP A 141 11.30 14.55 -2.67
C ASP A 141 10.28 14.04 -1.62
N LEU A 142 9.18 14.75 -1.41
CA LEU A 142 8.07 14.31 -0.56
C LEU A 142 7.40 13.05 -1.12
N ASN A 143 7.14 13.00 -2.44
CA ASN A 143 6.58 11.81 -3.07
C ASN A 143 7.57 10.63 -3.05
N LEU A 144 8.86 10.91 -3.22
CA LEU A 144 9.90 9.89 -3.10
C LEU A 144 9.98 9.33 -1.67
N ALA A 145 9.92 10.18 -0.65
CA ALA A 145 9.90 9.76 0.75
C ALA A 145 8.67 8.87 1.02
N ALA A 146 7.48 9.27 0.57
CA ALA A 146 6.28 8.45 0.71
C ALA A 146 6.39 7.09 -0.02
N ASP A 147 6.98 7.06 -1.22
CA ASP A 147 7.24 5.82 -1.96
C ASP A 147 8.20 4.88 -1.22
N ILE A 148 9.28 5.42 -0.64
CA ILE A 148 10.27 4.66 0.13
C ILE A 148 9.66 4.15 1.43
N THR A 149 8.96 5.00 2.18
CA THR A 149 8.30 4.62 3.44
C THR A 149 7.28 3.51 3.21
N PHE A 150 6.44 3.65 2.18
CA PHE A 150 5.51 2.59 1.79
C PHE A 150 6.26 1.30 1.46
N ALA A 151 7.33 1.37 0.64
CA ALA A 151 8.09 0.20 0.25
C ALA A 151 8.73 -0.52 1.44
N VAL A 152 9.31 0.23 2.39
CA VAL A 152 9.93 -0.35 3.60
C VAL A 152 8.88 -1.05 4.45
N ILE A 153 7.79 -0.35 4.80
CA ILE A 153 6.73 -0.91 5.66
C ILE A 153 6.08 -2.13 5.01
N PHE A 154 5.76 -2.06 3.72
CA PHE A 154 5.21 -3.19 2.97
C PHE A 154 6.15 -4.39 3.02
N SER A 155 7.46 -4.16 2.81
CA SER A 155 8.45 -5.24 2.77
C SER A 155 8.62 -5.88 4.15
N THR A 156 8.77 -5.09 5.21
CA THR A 156 8.93 -5.63 6.56
C THR A 156 7.68 -6.37 7.01
N ALA A 157 6.51 -5.76 6.84
CA ALA A 157 5.27 -6.38 7.28
C ALA A 157 4.97 -7.65 6.47
N ARG A 158 4.90 -7.54 5.14
CA ARG A 158 4.37 -8.64 4.30
C ARG A 158 5.42 -9.62 3.79
N MET A 159 6.71 -9.26 3.73
CA MET A 159 7.77 -10.17 3.28
C MET A 159 8.60 -10.77 4.43
N VAL A 160 8.46 -10.25 5.66
CA VAL A 160 9.05 -10.86 6.85
C VAL A 160 7.94 -11.41 7.75
N GLY A 161 7.02 -10.56 8.19
CA GLY A 161 5.88 -10.99 9.02
C GLY A 161 4.90 -11.91 8.27
N GLY A 162 4.61 -11.60 7.01
CA GLY A 162 3.69 -12.37 6.16
C GLY A 162 4.05 -13.86 6.06
N PRO A 163 5.27 -14.24 5.61
CA PRO A 163 5.67 -15.65 5.53
C PRO A 163 5.63 -16.37 6.87
N TYR A 164 6.02 -15.71 7.96
CA TYR A 164 5.93 -16.29 9.31
C TYR A 164 4.48 -16.60 9.68
N LEU A 165 3.57 -15.64 9.48
CA LEU A 165 2.15 -15.84 9.76
C LEU A 165 1.52 -16.90 8.87
N THR A 166 1.86 -16.91 7.58
CA THR A 166 1.43 -17.96 6.64
C THR A 166 1.91 -19.33 7.12
N PHE A 167 3.18 -19.45 7.53
CA PHE A 167 3.72 -20.69 8.07
C PHE A 167 2.92 -21.17 9.28
N VAL A 168 2.73 -20.31 10.30
CA VAL A 168 1.93 -20.64 11.50
C VAL A 168 0.52 -21.11 11.11
N THR A 169 -0.13 -20.38 10.21
CA THR A 169 -1.50 -20.71 9.74
C THR A 169 -1.55 -22.06 9.02
N LEU A 170 -0.54 -22.37 8.20
CA LEU A 170 -0.45 -23.62 7.44
C LEU A 170 -0.12 -24.83 8.33
N THR A 171 0.69 -24.66 9.36
CA THR A 171 1.07 -25.73 10.29
C THR A 171 0.01 -26.01 11.35
N ALA A 172 -0.83 -25.03 11.67
CA ALA A 172 -1.90 -25.19 12.65
C ALA A 172 -3.07 -26.04 12.12
N ASN A 173 -3.96 -26.46 13.02
CA ASN A 173 -5.15 -27.26 12.70
C ASN A 173 -6.31 -26.39 12.14
N ASN A 174 -5.99 -25.64 11.09
CA ASN A 174 -6.91 -24.78 10.36
C ASN A 174 -7.58 -25.52 9.19
N PRO A 175 -8.85 -25.20 8.86
CA PRO A 175 -9.50 -25.67 7.65
C PRO A 175 -8.68 -25.41 6.38
N ILE A 176 -8.73 -26.33 5.41
CA ILE A 176 -7.97 -26.26 4.15
C ILE A 176 -8.24 -24.94 3.42
N LEU A 177 -9.48 -24.44 3.45
CA LEU A 177 -9.85 -23.18 2.83
C LEU A 177 -9.05 -21.99 3.41
N ILE A 178 -8.93 -21.89 4.74
CA ILE A 178 -8.16 -20.82 5.40
C ILE A 178 -6.69 -20.91 5.01
N LYS A 179 -6.13 -22.11 4.98
CA LYS A 179 -4.75 -22.37 4.55
C LYS A 179 -4.51 -21.91 3.11
N ALA A 180 -5.41 -22.29 2.20
CA ALA A 180 -5.34 -21.89 0.80
C ALA A 180 -5.43 -20.36 0.63
N MET A 181 -6.33 -19.69 1.36
CA MET A 181 -6.46 -18.23 1.31
C MET A 181 -5.25 -17.51 1.90
N ALA A 182 -4.70 -17.99 3.02
CA ALA A 182 -3.48 -17.43 3.60
C ALA A 182 -2.28 -17.52 2.64
N LEU A 183 -2.13 -18.66 1.96
CA LEU A 183 -1.09 -18.84 0.94
C LEU A 183 -1.33 -17.94 -0.28
N GLY A 184 -2.57 -17.86 -0.76
CA GLY A 184 -2.96 -16.97 -1.86
C GLY A 184 -2.64 -15.51 -1.56
N LEU A 185 -2.93 -15.06 -0.35
CA LEU A 185 -2.65 -13.68 0.10
C LEU A 185 -1.14 -13.40 0.17
N GLN A 186 -0.34 -14.39 0.56
CA GLN A 186 1.12 -14.29 0.54
C GLN A 186 1.66 -14.19 -0.90
N PHE A 187 1.11 -14.94 -1.85
CA PHE A 187 1.49 -14.85 -3.26
C PHE A 187 1.17 -13.48 -3.88
N VAL A 188 -0.03 -12.95 -3.62
CA VAL A 188 -0.39 -11.59 -4.06
C VAL A 188 0.58 -10.56 -3.47
N SER A 189 0.93 -10.71 -2.20
CA SER A 189 1.90 -9.83 -1.54
C SER A 189 3.29 -9.91 -2.17
N ALA A 190 3.77 -11.11 -2.49
CA ALA A 190 5.05 -11.29 -3.18
C ALA A 190 5.05 -10.68 -4.59
N PHE A 191 3.95 -10.83 -5.33
CA PHE A 191 3.77 -10.19 -6.64
C PHE A 191 3.83 -8.66 -6.55
N TRP A 192 3.15 -8.07 -5.56
CA TRP A 192 3.24 -6.63 -5.31
C TRP A 192 4.61 -6.18 -4.86
N PHE A 193 5.31 -6.96 -4.04
CA PHE A 193 6.69 -6.68 -3.65
C PHE A 193 7.60 -6.57 -4.88
N TYR A 194 7.47 -7.48 -5.85
CA TYR A 194 8.19 -7.41 -7.12
C TYR A 194 7.92 -6.09 -7.87
N LYS A 195 6.66 -5.65 -7.97
CA LYS A 195 6.28 -4.37 -8.58
C LYS A 195 6.90 -3.18 -7.84
N ILE A 196 6.90 -3.22 -6.51
CA ILE A 196 7.48 -2.18 -5.66
C ILE A 196 8.99 -2.07 -5.87
N VAL A 197 9.72 -3.19 -5.87
CA VAL A 197 11.17 -3.22 -6.11
C VAL A 197 11.51 -2.60 -7.47
N LYS A 198 10.77 -2.96 -8.52
CA LYS A 198 10.94 -2.35 -9.86
C LYS A 198 10.74 -0.84 -9.85
N MET A 199 9.68 -0.37 -9.20
CA MET A 199 9.37 1.05 -9.08
C MET A 199 10.45 1.82 -8.32
N VAL A 200 10.91 1.31 -7.18
CA VAL A 200 11.97 1.96 -6.37
C VAL A 200 13.28 2.02 -7.17
N LYS A 201 13.69 0.92 -7.82
CA LYS A 201 14.88 0.90 -8.68
C LYS A 201 14.81 1.93 -9.81
N TYR A 202 13.65 2.03 -10.47
CA TYR A 202 13.43 3.01 -11.53
C TYR A 202 13.57 4.46 -11.01
N LYS A 203 12.92 4.79 -9.90
CA LYS A 203 12.95 6.15 -9.33
C LYS A 203 14.33 6.56 -8.84
N LEU A 204 15.07 5.68 -8.16
CA LEU A 204 16.43 5.97 -7.70
C LEU A 204 17.39 6.21 -8.88
N THR A 205 17.27 5.40 -9.93
CA THR A 205 18.09 5.56 -11.14
C THR A 205 17.79 6.89 -11.85
N ASN A 206 16.51 7.23 -11.99
CA ASN A 206 16.10 8.46 -12.67
C ASN A 206 16.48 9.72 -11.88
N ASN A 207 16.33 9.70 -10.55
CA ASN A 207 16.73 10.83 -9.69
C ASN A 207 18.25 11.04 -9.68
N ARG A 208 19.05 9.95 -9.72
CA ARG A 208 20.51 10.06 -9.92
C ARG A 208 20.84 10.74 -11.24
N ARG A 209 20.21 10.33 -12.35
CA ARG A 209 20.41 10.99 -13.66
C ARG A 209 20.08 12.48 -13.62
N LYS A 210 18.92 12.86 -13.06
CA LYS A 210 18.54 14.28 -12.92
C LYS A 210 19.56 15.08 -12.11
N LYS A 211 20.06 14.54 -10.98
CA LYS A 211 21.09 15.20 -10.15
C LYS A 211 22.42 15.36 -10.87
N VAL A 212 22.87 14.36 -11.63
CA VAL A 212 24.10 14.41 -12.43
C VAL A 212 24.02 15.51 -13.49
N ILE A 213 22.91 15.56 -14.25
CA ILE A 213 22.67 16.58 -15.27
C ILE A 213 22.59 17.99 -14.65
N SER A 214 21.96 18.13 -13.47
CA SER A 214 21.85 19.44 -12.80
C SER A 214 23.13 19.91 -12.11
N SER A 215 24.15 19.04 -11.97
CA SER A 215 25.38 19.37 -11.24
C SER A 215 26.18 20.47 -11.94
N PRO A 216 26.84 21.37 -11.19
CA PRO A 216 27.62 22.48 -11.76
C PRO A 216 28.67 22.02 -12.76
N LEU A 217 29.33 20.88 -12.49
CA LEU A 217 30.38 20.29 -13.33
C LEU A 217 29.88 19.90 -14.73
N HIS A 218 28.62 19.45 -14.87
CA HIS A 218 28.06 19.14 -16.18
C HIS A 218 27.59 20.41 -16.91
N ARG A 219 27.17 21.44 -16.15
CA ARG A 219 26.71 22.72 -16.70
C ARG A 219 27.86 23.52 -17.34
N GLU A 220 29.07 23.42 -16.80
CA GLU A 220 30.28 24.05 -17.36
C GLU A 220 30.76 23.43 -18.68
N ASN A 221 30.44 22.16 -18.95
CA ASN A 221 30.81 21.51 -20.22
C ASN A 221 29.98 21.97 -21.42
N TRP A 222 28.85 22.65 -21.20
CA TRP A 222 28.01 23.23 -22.27
C TRP A 222 28.21 24.73 -22.45
N THR A 223 28.82 25.41 -21.48
CA THR A 223 29.09 26.86 -21.55
C THR A 223 30.49 27.20 -22.06
N LYS A 224 31.37 26.20 -22.25
CA LYS A 224 32.62 26.41 -22.97
C LYS A 224 32.30 26.49 -24.46
N PRO A 225 32.49 27.65 -25.13
CA PRO A 225 32.43 27.68 -26.57
C PRO A 225 33.46 26.70 -27.09
N VAL A 226 33.01 25.73 -27.91
CA VAL A 226 33.93 24.99 -28.76
C VAL A 226 34.55 26.04 -29.66
N LEU A 227 35.79 26.44 -29.34
CA LEU A 227 36.62 27.21 -30.25
C LEU A 227 36.86 26.31 -31.46
N LEU A 228 35.97 26.40 -32.45
CA LEU A 228 36.25 25.93 -33.79
C LEU A 228 37.54 26.64 -34.23
N PRO A 229 38.58 25.92 -34.68
CA PRO A 229 39.76 26.55 -35.21
C PRO A 229 39.32 27.46 -36.35
N SER A 230 39.63 28.75 -36.23
CA SER A 230 39.46 29.70 -37.32
C SER A 230 40.28 29.18 -38.50
N PHE A 231 39.61 28.73 -39.56
CA PHE A 231 40.23 28.56 -40.86
C PHE A 231 40.67 29.95 -41.35
N THR A 232 41.90 30.32 -41.01
CA THR A 232 42.62 31.39 -41.69
C THR A 232 42.82 30.94 -43.13
N LYS A 233 42.20 31.68 -44.05
CA LYS A 233 42.60 31.69 -45.46
C LYS A 233 44.10 32.00 -45.52
N MET A 234 44.84 31.12 -46.18
CA MET A 234 46.11 31.44 -46.82
C MET A 234 45.93 31.04 -48.27
N ASP A 235 45.90 32.08 -49.12
CA ASP A 235 46.43 32.20 -50.48
C ASP A 235 46.67 30.93 -51.31
#